data_AF-A0A535DW35-F1
#
_entry.id   AF-A0A535DW35-F1
#
_cell.length_a   1.000
_cell.length_b   1.000
_cell.length_c   1.000
_cell.angle_alpha   90.00
_cell.angle_beta   90.00
_cell.angle_gamma   90.00
#
_symmetry.space_group_name_H-M   'P 1'
#
loop_
_entity.id
_entity.type
_entity.pdbx_description
1 polymer ?
#
loop_
_entity_poly.entity_id
_entity_poly.type
_entity_poly.pdbx_seq_one_letter_code
_entity_poly.pdbx_strand_id
1 'polypeptide(L)'
;MERSRLEAFSDGVFAVAITLLALDLVVAGPGHGSLLEQLGERWPSFLAYLISFFTIGVIWVNHHALLRNVAAEYVTTGGQDAHVSMAVYAAVFEAMGLSFAAMFAWTMGEGRTIQEVPREAQRAAWLRFSPGMLAYLAAIGVAFVSAPAALAIVGLVAVYYVFERTPQG
;
A
#
# COMPACT_ATOMS: atom_id res chain seq x y z
N MET A 1 24.32 15.12 3.69
CA MET A 1 24.04 14.53 5.02
C MET A 1 22.55 14.46 5.34
N GLU A 2 21.73 15.44 4.96
CA GLU A 2 20.29 15.47 5.31
C GLU A 2 19.48 14.31 4.70
N ARG A 3 19.70 14.00 3.41
CA ARG A 3 19.04 12.90 2.68
C ARG A 3 19.29 11.52 3.31
N SER A 4 20.53 11.21 3.68
CA SER A 4 20.88 9.91 4.29
C SER A 4 20.22 9.71 5.66
N ARG A 5 19.99 10.79 6.42
CA ARG A 5 19.26 10.72 7.69
C ARG A 5 17.76 10.49 7.48
N LEU A 6 17.17 11.11 6.46
CA LEU A 6 15.78 10.89 6.07
C LEU A 6 15.55 9.46 5.56
N GLU A 7 16.44 8.96 4.69
CA GLU A 7 16.43 7.56 4.23
C GLU A 7 16.48 6.58 5.43
N ALA A 8 17.44 6.75 6.33
CA ALA A 8 17.58 5.89 7.52
C ALA A 8 16.39 5.98 8.49
N PHE A 9 15.78 7.15 8.64
CA PHE A 9 14.57 7.31 9.45
C PHE A 9 13.38 6.57 8.82
N SER A 10 13.16 6.74 7.51
CA SER A 10 12.12 6.03 6.77
C SER A 10 12.30 4.51 6.88
N ASP A 11 13.53 4.00 6.73
CA ASP A 11 13.82 2.57 6.87
C ASP A 11 13.42 2.01 8.23
N GLY A 12 13.71 2.76 9.29
CA GLY A 12 13.27 2.43 10.65
C GLY A 12 11.75 2.35 10.76
N VAL A 13 11.02 3.30 10.17
CA VAL A 13 9.55 3.32 10.19
C VAL A 13 8.97 2.13 9.43
N PHE A 14 9.47 1.82 8.23
CA PHE A 14 9.03 0.67 7.44
C PHE A 14 9.33 -0.65 8.16
N ALA A 15 10.51 -0.80 8.75
CA ALA A 15 10.88 -1.99 9.51
C ALA A 15 9.95 -2.21 10.71
N VAL A 16 9.67 -1.16 11.49
CA VAL A 16 8.73 -1.24 12.63
C VAL A 16 7.33 -1.62 12.14
N ALA A 17 6.81 -0.97 11.09
CA ALA A 17 5.49 -1.29 10.56
C ALA A 17 5.35 -2.77 10.13
N ILE A 18 6.38 -3.31 9.44
CA ILE A 18 6.42 -4.73 9.06
C ILE A 18 6.44 -5.64 10.29
N THR A 19 7.20 -5.31 11.33
CA THR A 19 7.24 -6.13 12.56
C THR A 19 5.93 -6.10 13.34
N LEU A 20 5.24 -4.96 13.40
CA LEU A 20 3.95 -4.84 14.07
C LEU A 20 2.86 -5.69 13.39
N LEU A 21 2.93 -5.83 12.06
CA LEU A 21 2.04 -6.69 11.29
C LEU A 21 2.11 -8.17 11.71
N ALA A 22 3.28 -8.64 12.16
CA ALA A 22 3.45 -10.02 12.61
C ALA A 22 2.87 -10.25 14.02
N LEU A 23 2.62 -9.20 14.81
CA LEU A 23 2.12 -9.34 16.18
C LEU A 23 0.69 -9.87 16.23
N ASP A 24 -0.11 -9.66 15.19
CA ASP A 24 -1.48 -10.17 15.09
C ASP A 24 -1.53 -11.67 14.71
N LEU A 25 -0.40 -12.28 14.35
CA LEU A 25 -0.29 -13.72 14.06
C LEU A 25 -0.16 -14.53 15.36
N VAL A 26 -1.23 -14.60 16.13
CA VAL A 26 -1.29 -15.40 17.36
C VAL A 26 -2.02 -16.73 17.10
N VAL A 27 -1.49 -17.83 17.61
CA VAL A 27 -2.16 -19.14 17.72
C VAL A 27 -2.55 -19.40 19.16
N ALA A 28 -3.64 -20.13 19.39
CA ALA A 28 -4.05 -20.48 20.74
C ALA A 28 -3.00 -21.46 21.32
N GLY A 29 -2.50 -21.18 22.51
CA GLY A 29 -1.40 -21.95 23.11
C GLY A 29 -1.74 -23.45 23.33
N PRO A 30 -0.82 -24.20 23.94
CA PRO A 30 -1.02 -25.63 24.21
C PRO A 30 -2.38 -25.93 24.86
N GLY A 31 -3.10 -26.93 24.34
CA GLY A 31 -4.42 -27.35 24.85
C GLY A 31 -5.62 -27.07 23.93
N HIS A 32 -5.43 -26.40 22.80
CA HIS A 32 -6.50 -26.02 21.85
C HIS A 32 -6.49 -26.83 20.54
N GLY A 33 -6.12 -28.11 20.60
CA GLY A 33 -6.04 -28.99 19.42
C GLY A 33 -4.65 -29.04 18.78
N SER A 34 -4.53 -29.74 17.65
CA SER A 34 -3.24 -29.92 16.96
C SER A 34 -2.77 -28.61 16.31
N LEU A 35 -1.45 -28.37 16.30
CA LEU A 35 -0.88 -27.17 15.65
C LEU A 35 -1.31 -27.03 14.19
N LEU A 36 -1.40 -28.15 13.47
CA LEU A 36 -1.76 -28.17 12.06
C LEU A 36 -3.21 -27.70 11.83
N GLU A 37 -4.12 -28.09 12.71
CA GLU A 37 -5.53 -27.72 12.67
C GLU A 37 -5.72 -26.23 13.00
N GLN A 38 -5.00 -25.72 14.00
CA GLN A 38 -5.00 -24.30 14.34
C GLN A 38 -4.40 -23.40 13.24
N LEU A 39 -3.33 -23.86 12.56
CA LEU A 39 -2.82 -23.18 11.36
C LEU A 39 -3.83 -23.23 10.22
N GLY A 40 -4.48 -24.39 10.05
CA GLY A 40 -5.52 -24.61 9.04
C GLY A 40 -6.73 -23.71 9.24
N GLU A 41 -7.13 -23.39 10.48
CA GLU A 41 -8.22 -22.45 10.75
C GLU A 41 -7.81 -20.99 10.51
N ARG A 42 -6.56 -20.62 10.85
CA ARG A 42 -6.07 -19.23 10.76
C ARG A 42 -5.37 -18.89 9.45
N TRP A 43 -5.34 -19.79 8.47
CA TRP A 43 -4.68 -19.57 7.18
C TRP A 43 -5.02 -18.24 6.47
N PRO A 44 -6.24 -17.67 6.56
CA PRO A 44 -6.54 -16.39 5.92
C PRO A 44 -5.81 -15.22 6.59
N SER A 45 -5.55 -15.29 7.90
CA SER A 45 -4.77 -14.27 8.63
C SER A 45 -3.31 -14.30 8.22
N PHE A 46 -2.74 -15.48 8.03
CA PHE A 46 -1.38 -15.63 7.49
C PHE A 46 -1.29 -15.12 6.05
N LEU A 47 -2.29 -15.38 5.21
CA LEU A 47 -2.34 -14.85 3.85
C LEU A 47 -2.47 -13.32 3.85
N ALA A 48 -3.33 -12.74 4.69
CA ALA A 48 -3.47 -11.30 4.84
C ALA A 48 -2.18 -10.63 5.33
N TYR A 49 -1.48 -11.25 6.28
CA TYR A 49 -0.15 -10.84 6.70
C TYR A 49 0.85 -10.87 5.54
N LEU A 50 0.89 -11.97 4.77
CA LEU A 50 1.83 -12.13 3.66
C LEU A 50 1.62 -11.03 2.60
N ILE A 51 0.35 -10.79 2.22
CA ILE A 51 -0.03 -9.73 1.27
C ILE A 51 0.39 -8.36 1.79
N SER A 52 0.16 -8.08 3.08
CA SER A 52 0.52 -6.81 3.72
C SER A 52 2.03 -6.63 3.83
N PHE A 53 2.77 -7.69 4.19
CA PHE A 53 4.23 -7.70 4.24
C PHE A 53 4.83 -7.36 2.87
N PHE A 54 4.37 -8.05 1.82
CA PHE A 54 4.84 -7.78 0.47
C PHE A 54 4.43 -6.39 -0.01
N THR A 55 3.22 -5.93 0.33
CA THR A 55 2.77 -4.58 0.03
C THR A 55 3.71 -3.54 0.65
N ILE A 56 3.96 -3.59 1.95
CA ILE A 56 4.83 -2.63 2.62
C ILE A 56 6.27 -2.73 2.10
N GLY A 57 6.76 -3.95 1.85
CA GLY A 57 8.08 -4.16 1.23
C GLY A 57 8.18 -3.54 -0.16
N VAL A 58 7.13 -3.66 -0.97
CA VAL A 58 7.04 -3.03 -2.28
C VAL A 58 7.01 -1.49 -2.16
N ILE A 59 6.24 -0.94 -1.22
CA ILE A 59 6.25 0.51 -0.93
C ILE A 59 7.66 0.95 -0.52
N TRP A 60 8.35 0.18 0.32
CA TRP A 60 9.71 0.48 0.77
C TRP A 60 10.72 0.46 -0.38
N VAL A 61 10.71 -0.56 -1.25
CA VAL A 61 11.58 -0.62 -2.44
C VAL A 61 11.34 0.58 -3.34
N ASN A 62 10.06 0.92 -3.58
CA ASN A 62 9.68 2.08 -4.36
C ASN A 62 10.10 3.40 -3.72
N HIS A 63 9.99 3.52 -2.40
CA HIS A 63 10.43 4.69 -1.64
C HIS A 63 11.96 4.89 -1.79
N HIS A 64 12.72 3.80 -1.70
CA HIS A 64 14.16 3.79 -1.97
C HIS A 64 14.48 4.17 -3.42
N ALA A 65 13.75 3.63 -4.40
CA ALA A 65 13.92 3.97 -5.81
C ALA A 65 13.61 5.44 -6.08
N LEU A 66 12.56 6.00 -5.47
CA LEU A 66 12.21 7.41 -5.59
C LEU A 66 13.28 8.30 -4.97
N LEU A 67 13.69 8.03 -3.74
CA LEU A 67 14.75 8.82 -3.10
C LEU A 67 16.08 8.74 -3.86
N ARG A 68 16.40 7.58 -4.45
CA ARG A 68 17.60 7.40 -5.28
C ARG A 68 17.51 8.06 -6.64
N ASN A 69 16.43 7.84 -7.38
CA ASN A 69 16.29 8.27 -8.77
C ASN A 69 15.82 9.72 -8.86
N VAL A 70 14.75 10.12 -8.17
CA VAL A 70 14.22 11.50 -8.24
C VAL A 70 15.25 12.51 -7.76
N ALA A 71 15.99 12.24 -6.67
CA ALA A 71 16.99 13.19 -6.18
C ALA A 71 18.27 13.24 -7.02
N ALA A 72 18.64 12.16 -7.72
CA ALA A 72 19.80 12.16 -8.61
C ALA A 72 19.46 12.73 -9.99
N GLU A 73 18.32 12.32 -10.54
CA GLU A 73 17.96 12.52 -11.95
C GLU A 73 17.29 13.86 -12.25
N TYR A 74 16.56 14.44 -11.28
CA TYR A 74 16.07 15.82 -11.36
C TYR A 74 17.20 16.85 -11.31
N VAL A 75 18.32 16.52 -10.64
CA VAL A 75 19.47 17.42 -10.48
C VAL A 75 20.42 17.30 -11.68
N THR A 76 20.50 16.15 -12.36
CA THR A 76 21.52 15.93 -13.38
C THR A 76 21.04 15.89 -14.83
N THR A 77 19.82 15.44 -15.13
CA THR A 77 19.55 15.03 -16.54
C THR A 77 18.13 15.21 -17.06
N GLY A 78 17.07 15.13 -16.25
CA GLY A 78 15.69 15.35 -16.72
C GLY A 78 15.28 14.60 -18.00
N GLY A 79 15.88 13.44 -18.27
CA GLY A 79 15.74 12.68 -19.53
C GLY A 79 14.69 11.56 -19.48
N GLN A 80 14.59 10.76 -20.55
CA GLN A 80 13.65 9.63 -20.70
C GLN A 80 13.63 8.65 -19.51
N ASP A 81 14.74 8.49 -18.81
CA ASP A 81 14.91 7.57 -17.68
C ASP A 81 14.02 7.97 -16.47
N ALA A 82 13.75 9.26 -16.28
CA ALA A 82 12.84 9.76 -15.24
C ALA A 82 11.37 9.38 -15.52
N HIS A 83 10.97 9.40 -16.80
CA HIS A 83 9.62 9.04 -17.23
C HIS A 83 9.34 7.55 -17.00
N VAL A 84 10.30 6.69 -17.35
CA VAL A 84 10.21 5.23 -17.12
C VAL A 84 10.17 4.92 -15.63
N SER A 85 11.03 5.55 -14.83
CA SER A 85 11.05 5.37 -13.37
C SER A 85 9.71 5.75 -12.74
N MET A 86 9.13 6.89 -13.14
CA MET A 86 7.82 7.32 -12.63
C MET A 86 6.67 6.44 -13.10
N ALA A 87 6.72 5.93 -14.33
CA ALA A 87 5.70 5.00 -14.85
C ALA A 87 5.72 3.68 -14.09
N VAL A 88 6.91 3.11 -13.83
CA VAL A 88 7.08 1.90 -13.01
C VAL A 88 6.58 2.15 -11.59
N TYR A 89 6.93 3.29 -10.99
CA TYR A 89 6.48 3.66 -9.65
C TYR A 89 4.95 3.72 -9.56
N ALA A 90 4.30 4.48 -10.45
CA ALA A 90 2.83 4.59 -10.49
C ALA A 90 2.15 3.25 -10.76
N ALA A 91 2.73 2.40 -11.63
CA ALA A 91 2.20 1.06 -11.91
C ALA A 91 2.23 0.15 -10.68
N VAL A 92 3.25 0.28 -9.84
CA VAL A 92 3.32 -0.49 -8.61
C VAL A 92 2.30 -0.01 -7.58
N PHE A 93 2.09 1.31 -7.44
CA PHE A 93 0.99 1.84 -6.60
C PHE A 93 -0.38 1.36 -7.08
N GLU A 94 -0.57 1.31 -8.40
CA GLU A 94 -1.80 0.78 -8.99
C GLU A 94 -1.99 -0.72 -8.70
N ALA A 95 -0.96 -1.53 -8.92
CA ALA A 95 -1.00 -2.98 -8.63
C ALA A 95 -1.30 -3.27 -7.15
N MET A 96 -0.72 -2.45 -6.27
CA MET A 96 -0.99 -2.49 -4.84
C MET A 96 -2.44 -2.10 -4.51
N GLY A 97 -2.95 -1.03 -5.12
CA GLY A 97 -4.34 -0.62 -5.02
C GLY A 97 -5.30 -1.73 -5.45
N LEU A 98 -5.05 -2.35 -6.60
CA LEU A 98 -5.84 -3.49 -7.11
C LEU A 98 -5.80 -4.69 -6.16
N SER A 99 -4.64 -4.97 -5.56
CA SER A 99 -4.49 -6.07 -4.58
C SER A 99 -5.32 -5.81 -3.32
N PHE A 100 -5.31 -4.59 -2.81
CA PHE A 100 -6.14 -4.18 -1.67
C PHE A 100 -7.63 -4.20 -2.03
N ALA A 101 -8.00 -3.72 -3.22
CA ALA A 101 -9.38 -3.79 -3.70
C ALA A 101 -9.87 -5.24 -3.80
N ALA A 102 -9.05 -6.16 -4.31
CA ALA A 102 -9.37 -7.58 -4.39
C ALA A 102 -9.52 -8.21 -3.00
N MET A 103 -8.61 -7.87 -2.06
CA MET A 103 -8.71 -8.30 -0.67
C MET A 103 -10.00 -7.77 -0.03
N PHE A 104 -10.33 -6.49 -0.22
CA PHE A 104 -11.53 -5.87 0.34
C PHE A 104 -12.82 -6.48 -0.24
N ALA A 105 -12.84 -6.73 -1.55
CA ALA A 105 -13.92 -7.45 -2.23
C ALA A 105 -14.11 -8.86 -1.66
N TRP A 106 -13.00 -9.56 -1.42
CA TRP A 106 -13.01 -10.90 -0.85
C TRP A 106 -13.51 -10.90 0.61
N THR A 107 -13.06 -9.94 1.43
CA THR A 107 -13.42 -9.87 2.86
C THR A 107 -14.88 -9.43 3.06
N MET A 108 -15.41 -8.52 2.24
CA MET A 108 -16.83 -8.12 2.31
C MET A 108 -17.78 -9.11 1.63
N GLY A 109 -17.27 -10.28 1.22
CA GLY A 109 -18.08 -11.39 0.74
C GLY A 109 -19.01 -11.95 1.81
N GLU A 110 -20.12 -12.55 1.35
CA GLU A 110 -21.16 -13.12 2.20
C GLU A 110 -20.58 -14.18 3.16
N GLY A 111 -20.88 -14.07 4.46
CA GLY A 111 -20.43 -15.01 5.49
C GLY A 111 -18.98 -14.89 5.96
N ARG A 112 -18.24 -13.83 5.59
CA ARG A 112 -16.81 -13.64 5.94
C ARG A 112 -16.53 -12.56 6.99
N THR A 113 -17.56 -11.83 7.42
CA THR A 113 -17.45 -10.78 8.44
C THR A 113 -18.17 -11.21 9.73
N ILE A 114 -17.58 -10.89 10.89
CA ILE A 114 -18.15 -11.23 12.22
C ILE A 114 -19.47 -10.46 12.45
N GLN A 115 -19.57 -9.24 11.91
CA GLN A 115 -20.79 -8.46 11.84
C GLN A 115 -21.06 -8.09 10.38
N GLU A 116 -22.30 -8.24 9.93
CA GLU A 116 -22.69 -7.84 8.58
C GLU A 116 -22.52 -6.33 8.41
N VAL A 117 -21.63 -5.94 7.50
CA VAL A 117 -21.41 -4.53 7.19
C VAL A 117 -22.59 -4.03 6.35
N PRO A 118 -23.30 -2.96 6.76
CA PRO A 118 -24.40 -2.40 5.98
C PRO A 118 -23.95 -2.03 4.57
N ARG A 119 -24.78 -2.30 3.54
CA ARG A 119 -24.44 -2.05 2.12
C ARG A 119 -24.02 -0.62 1.84
N GLU A 120 -24.53 0.34 2.60
CA GLU A 120 -24.15 1.75 2.49
C GLU A 120 -22.70 2.02 2.95
N ALA A 121 -22.29 1.42 4.08
CA ALA A 121 -20.92 1.49 4.57
C ALA A 121 -19.94 0.78 3.59
N GLN A 122 -20.37 -0.34 3.00
CA GLN A 122 -19.59 -1.01 1.95
C GLN A 122 -19.38 -0.09 0.74
N ARG A 123 -20.45 0.57 0.26
CA ARG A 123 -20.38 1.53 -0.86
C ARG A 123 -19.50 2.73 -0.53
N ALA A 124 -19.63 3.29 0.67
CA ALA A 124 -18.80 4.40 1.13
C ALA A 124 -17.31 4.02 1.17
N ALA A 125 -16.99 2.81 1.65
CA ALA A 125 -15.62 2.29 1.64
C ALA A 125 -15.07 2.15 0.21
N TRP A 126 -15.85 1.57 -0.71
CA TRP A 126 -15.48 1.47 -2.13
C TRP A 126 -15.28 2.84 -2.79
N LEU A 127 -16.17 3.79 -2.52
CA LEU A 127 -16.07 5.16 -3.05
C LEU A 127 -14.85 5.89 -2.52
N ARG A 128 -14.44 5.65 -1.28
CA ARG A 128 -13.22 6.22 -0.69
C ARG A 128 -11.94 5.60 -1.23
N PHE A 129 -12.00 4.33 -1.60
CA PHE A 129 -10.85 3.61 -2.15
C PHE A 129 -10.59 3.92 -3.64
N SER A 130 -11.63 4.32 -4.37
CA SER A 130 -11.59 4.52 -5.83
C SER A 130 -10.71 5.69 -6.34
N PRO A 131 -10.66 6.87 -5.69
CA PRO A 131 -9.92 8.03 -6.19
C PRO A 131 -8.43 7.78 -6.35
N GLY A 132 -7.80 7.08 -5.40
CA GLY A 132 -6.39 6.72 -5.46
C GLY A 132 -6.06 5.84 -6.67
N MET A 133 -6.85 4.80 -6.90
CA MET A 133 -6.66 3.85 -8.01
C MET A 133 -6.79 4.55 -9.37
N LEU A 134 -7.83 5.37 -9.55
CA LEU A 134 -7.98 6.15 -10.79
C LEU A 134 -6.85 7.16 -10.98
N ALA A 135 -6.38 7.78 -9.91
CA ALA A 135 -5.27 8.74 -9.96
C ALA A 135 -3.92 8.06 -10.25
N TYR A 136 -3.67 6.86 -9.72
CA TYR A 136 -2.46 6.10 -10.04
C TYR A 136 -2.46 5.61 -11.48
N LEU A 137 -3.60 5.11 -11.98
CA LEU A 137 -3.76 4.77 -13.39
C LEU A 137 -3.49 5.98 -14.31
N ALA A 138 -4.03 7.15 -13.96
CA ALA A 138 -3.75 8.39 -14.69
C ALA A 138 -2.27 8.80 -14.59
N ALA A 139 -1.64 8.65 -13.42
CA ALA A 139 -0.25 8.97 -13.20
C ALA A 139 0.69 8.12 -14.08
N ILE A 140 0.35 6.86 -14.38
CA ILE A 140 1.12 6.02 -15.32
C ILE A 140 1.16 6.68 -16.71
N GLY A 141 0.01 7.11 -17.22
CA GLY A 141 -0.05 7.78 -18.53
C GLY A 141 0.67 9.12 -18.54
N VAL A 142 0.46 9.92 -17.48
CA VAL A 142 1.12 11.23 -17.32
C VAL A 142 2.63 11.07 -17.18
N ALA A 143 3.13 9.98 -16.60
CA ALA A 143 4.56 9.75 -16.41
C ALA A 143 5.33 9.73 -17.72
N PHE A 144 4.72 9.33 -18.85
CA PHE A 144 5.37 9.36 -20.17
C PHE A 144 5.43 10.76 -20.81
N VAL A 145 4.63 11.71 -20.31
CA VAL A 145 4.59 13.09 -20.82
C VAL A 145 5.34 14.05 -19.89
N SER A 146 5.18 13.88 -18.58
CA SER A 146 5.79 14.71 -17.55
C SER A 146 5.95 13.92 -16.25
N ALA A 147 7.18 13.46 -16.00
CA ALA A 147 7.54 12.83 -14.73
C ALA A 147 7.24 13.71 -13.50
N PRO A 148 7.46 15.05 -13.52
CA PRO A 148 7.06 15.93 -12.42
C PRO A 148 5.55 15.98 -12.18
N ALA A 149 4.75 16.02 -13.24
CA ALA A 149 3.29 16.02 -13.10
C ALA A 149 2.79 14.69 -12.53
N ALA A 150 3.34 13.55 -12.98
CA ALA A 150 3.02 12.25 -12.42
C ALA A 150 3.40 12.14 -10.93
N LEU A 151 4.58 12.66 -10.55
CA LEU A 151 5.01 12.73 -9.16
C LEU A 151 4.07 13.60 -8.32
N ALA A 152 3.63 14.74 -8.84
CA ALA A 152 2.66 15.61 -8.17
C ALA A 152 1.32 14.90 -7.98
N ILE A 153 0.83 14.14 -8.96
CA ILE A 153 -0.39 13.34 -8.83
C ILE A 153 -0.23 12.32 -7.70
N VAL A 154 0.84 11.54 -7.69
CA VAL A 154 1.08 10.54 -6.63
C VAL A 154 1.21 11.20 -5.26
N GLY A 155 1.92 12.33 -5.17
CA GLY A 155 2.05 13.11 -3.94
C GLY A 155 0.71 13.67 -3.43
N LEU A 156 -0.14 14.17 -4.32
CA LEU A 156 -1.48 14.65 -3.99
C LEU A 156 -2.39 13.53 -3.50
N VAL A 157 -2.30 12.33 -4.09
CA VAL A 157 -3.01 11.14 -3.59
C VAL A 157 -2.56 10.78 -2.17
N ALA A 158 -1.26 10.82 -1.90
CA ALA A 158 -0.74 10.59 -0.55
C ALA A 158 -1.27 11.61 0.45
N VAL A 159 -1.25 12.90 0.10
CA VAL A 159 -1.82 13.98 0.90
C VAL A 159 -3.32 13.78 1.13
N TYR A 160 -4.07 13.45 0.08
CA TYR A 160 -5.49 13.16 0.15
C TYR A 160 -5.78 12.08 1.19
N TYR A 161 -5.09 10.94 1.15
CA TYR A 161 -5.31 9.87 2.12
C TYR A 161 -4.82 10.17 3.54
N VAL A 162 -3.86 11.08 3.71
CA VAL A 162 -3.44 11.56 5.05
C VAL A 162 -4.54 12.41 5.70
N PHE A 163 -5.18 13.28 4.93
CA PHE A 163 -6.19 14.22 5.43
C PHE A 163 -7.61 13.70 5.35
N GLU A 164 -7.88 12.71 4.50
CA GLU A 164 -9.15 12.03 4.45
C GLU A 164 -9.29 11.14 5.69
N ARG A 165 -9.62 11.79 6.80
CA ARG A 165 -10.28 11.21 7.96
C ARG A 165 -11.71 11.73 7.93
N THR A 166 -12.71 10.91 7.64
CA THR A 166 -14.09 11.33 7.93
C THR A 166 -15.07 10.16 8.11
N PRO A 167 -16.07 10.25 9.02
CA PRO A 167 -16.32 11.30 10.03
C PRO A 167 -16.58 10.79 11.47
N GLN A 168 -16.59 11.75 12.41
CA GLN A 168 -17.25 11.68 13.72
C GLN A 168 -18.77 11.62 13.50
N GLY A 169 -19.42 10.61 14.06
CA GLY A 169 -20.87 10.41 13.97
C GLY A 169 -21.20 8.94 14.13
#